data_AF-A0A8T7LI76-F1
#
_entry.id   AF-A0A8T7LI76-F1
#
_cell.length_a   1.000
_cell.length_b   1.000
_cell.length_c   1.000
_cell.angle_alpha   90.00
_cell.angle_beta   90.00
_cell.angle_gamma   90.00
#
_symmetry.space_group_name_H-M   'P 1'
#
loop_
_entity.id
_entity.type
_entity.pdbx_description
1 polymer ?
#
loop_
_entity_poly.entity_id
_entity_poly.type
_entity_poly.pdbx_seq_one_letter_code
_entity_poly.pdbx_strand_id
1 'polypeptide(L)'
;MSENIVDHAEVKIHPPVLTSIHVAGAVSLNWLMPFPESLPQIFKTFGIVFVLAGLTLAFLAIREFGRAHTTLDPHGAVSALVTSGPYRFSRNPIYLGFVCTLIGLPLALGTVWGAALSPILVLGLNALVIRYEEAYLEKKFGEAYTGYRSRVRRWL
;
A
#
# COMPACT_ATOMS: atom_id res chain seq x y z
N MET A 1 -14.58 31.43 16.00
CA MET A 1 -13.59 30.47 16.52
C MET A 1 -13.24 29.58 15.35
N SER A 2 -12.13 29.85 14.65
CA SER A 2 -11.70 29.03 13.51
C SER A 2 -11.31 27.66 14.06
N GLU A 3 -12.10 26.62 13.78
CA GLU A 3 -11.62 25.25 13.94
C GLU A 3 -10.27 25.17 13.22
N ASN A 4 -9.21 24.80 13.94
CA ASN A 4 -7.95 24.43 13.33
C ASN A 4 -8.24 23.17 12.51
N ILE A 5 -8.61 23.34 11.23
CA ILE A 5 -8.76 22.23 10.31
C ILE A 5 -7.36 21.70 10.09
N VAL A 6 -7.07 20.59 10.76
CA VAL A 6 -5.83 19.86 10.60
C VAL A 6 -5.74 19.43 9.14
N ASP A 7 -4.84 20.05 8.37
CA ASP A 7 -4.72 19.80 6.92
C ASP A 7 -3.82 18.59 6.63
N HIS A 8 -4.16 17.46 7.23
CA HIS A 8 -3.55 16.17 6.94
C HIS A 8 -4.47 15.02 7.34
N ALA A 9 -4.14 13.80 6.90
CA ALA A 9 -4.89 12.64 7.31
C ALA A 9 -4.67 12.35 8.80
N GLU A 10 -5.72 11.94 9.51
CA GLU A 10 -5.64 11.55 10.93
C GLU A 10 -5.11 10.11 11.11
N VAL A 11 -4.12 9.74 10.30
CA VAL A 11 -3.48 8.43 10.35
C VAL A 11 -2.62 8.37 11.61
N LYS A 12 -2.93 7.46 12.54
CA LYS A 12 -2.13 7.31 13.78
C LYS A 12 -0.91 6.42 13.59
N ILE A 13 -0.94 5.55 12.59
CA ILE A 13 0.08 4.53 12.36
C ILE A 13 0.64 4.73 10.96
N HIS A 14 1.91 5.13 10.89
CA HIS A 14 2.59 5.26 9.60
C HIS A 14 2.64 3.92 8.85
N PRO A 15 2.42 3.90 7.53
CA PRO A 15 2.45 2.66 6.75
C PRO A 15 3.72 1.80 6.94
N PRO A 16 4.93 2.38 7.02
CA PRO A 16 6.16 1.62 7.34
C PRO A 16 6.10 0.81 8.63
N VAL A 17 5.33 1.23 9.63
CA VAL A 17 5.17 0.47 10.89
C VAL A 17 4.42 -0.83 10.62
N LEU A 18 3.30 -0.78 9.87
CA LEU A 18 2.53 -1.97 9.52
C LEU A 18 3.34 -2.94 8.66
N THR A 19 4.09 -2.43 7.68
CA THR A 19 4.96 -3.28 6.85
C THR A 19 6.10 -3.89 7.67
N SER A 20 6.63 -3.16 8.66
CA SER A 20 7.68 -3.67 9.56
C SER A 20 7.16 -4.79 10.45
N ILE A 21 5.95 -4.63 11.03
CA ILE A 21 5.27 -5.67 11.81
C ILE A 21 5.04 -6.91 10.94
N HIS A 22 4.60 -6.72 9.70
CA HIS A 22 4.40 -7.82 8.76
C HIS A 22 5.69 -8.59 8.47
N VAL A 23 6.78 -7.88 8.15
CA VAL A 23 8.10 -8.49 7.91
C VAL A 23 8.61 -9.21 9.15
N ALA A 24 8.53 -8.58 10.33
CA ALA A 24 8.93 -9.20 11.59
C ALA A 24 8.14 -10.47 11.86
N GLY A 25 6.81 -10.45 11.71
CA GLY A 25 5.95 -11.62 11.86
C GLY A 25 6.31 -12.74 10.88
N ALA A 26 6.55 -12.41 9.61
CA ALA A 26 6.94 -13.40 8.61
C ALA A 26 8.29 -14.04 8.92
N VAL A 27 9.28 -13.25 9.34
CA VAL A 27 10.61 -13.73 9.74
C VAL A 27 10.52 -14.59 11.00
N SER A 28 9.77 -14.16 12.01
CA SER A 28 9.56 -14.94 13.24
C SER A 28 8.87 -16.27 12.96
N LEU A 29 7.83 -16.29 12.12
CA LEU A 29 7.17 -17.54 11.73
C LEU A 29 8.10 -18.46 10.93
N ASN A 30 8.92 -17.91 10.04
CA ASN A 30 9.90 -18.70 9.31
C ASN A 30 10.98 -19.28 10.23
N TRP A 31 11.36 -18.57 11.28
CA TRP A 31 12.33 -19.04 12.26
C TRP A 31 11.76 -20.12 13.18
N LEU A 32 10.51 -19.95 13.65
CA LEU A 32 9.82 -20.91 14.52
C LEU A 32 9.32 -22.15 13.79
N MET A 33 8.86 -21.96 12.55
CA MET A 33 8.26 -22.99 11.70
C MET A 33 8.88 -22.88 10.29
N PRO A 34 10.16 -23.24 10.13
CA PRO A 34 10.79 -23.26 8.82
C PRO A 34 10.07 -24.29 7.95
N PHE A 35 9.78 -23.93 6.72
CA PHE A 35 9.16 -24.86 5.78
C PHE A 35 10.21 -25.93 5.39
N PRO A 36 9.98 -27.22 5.69
CA PRO A 36 11.02 -28.25 5.59
C PRO A 36 11.37 -28.63 4.16
N GLU A 37 10.46 -28.40 3.21
CA GLU A 37 10.70 -28.62 1.78
C GLU A 37 11.00 -27.30 1.07
N SER A 38 11.98 -27.33 0.16
CA SER A 38 12.25 -26.19 -0.70
C SER A 38 11.03 -25.88 -1.56
N LEU A 39 10.50 -24.65 -1.44
CA LEU A 39 9.40 -24.18 -2.30
C LEU A 39 9.70 -24.48 -3.77
N PRO A 40 8.75 -25.08 -4.53
CA PRO A 40 8.94 -25.37 -5.94
C PRO A 40 9.37 -24.13 -6.72
N GLN A 41 10.24 -24.31 -7.72
CA GLN A 41 10.85 -23.20 -8.47
C GLN A 41 9.81 -22.23 -9.07
N ILE A 42 8.64 -22.75 -9.46
CA ILE A 42 7.55 -21.94 -9.99
C ILE A 42 7.08 -20.85 -9.01
N PHE A 43 7.02 -21.13 -7.70
CA PHE A 43 6.66 -20.14 -6.69
C PHE A 43 7.73 -19.06 -6.54
N LYS A 44 9.01 -19.43 -6.65
CA LYS A 44 10.12 -18.46 -6.62
C LYS A 44 10.08 -17.53 -7.82
N THR A 45 9.82 -18.09 -9.01
CA THR A 45 9.63 -17.30 -10.24
C THR A 45 8.45 -16.35 -10.12
N PHE A 46 7.29 -16.83 -9.64
CA PHE A 46 6.15 -15.95 -9.36
C PHE A 46 6.52 -14.87 -8.34
N GLY A 47 7.29 -15.22 -7.31
CA GLY A 47 7.79 -14.28 -6.32
C GLY A 47 8.58 -13.12 -6.95
N ILE A 48 9.53 -13.44 -7.83
CA ILE A 48 10.32 -12.44 -8.57
C ILE A 48 9.41 -11.55 -9.42
N VAL A 49 8.46 -12.14 -10.16
CA VAL A 49 7.51 -11.39 -10.98
C VAL A 49 6.68 -10.43 -10.11
N PHE A 50 6.21 -10.87 -8.95
CA PHE A 50 5.45 -10.04 -8.00
C PHE A 50 6.29 -8.89 -7.45
N VAL A 51 7.57 -9.12 -7.10
CA VAL A 51 8.48 -8.06 -6.67
C VAL A 51 8.66 -7.01 -7.77
N LEU A 52 8.99 -7.44 -8.98
CA LEU A 52 9.21 -6.51 -10.10
C LEU A 52 7.94 -5.72 -10.44
N ALA A 53 6.79 -6.39 -10.49
CA ALA A 53 5.51 -5.74 -10.74
C ALA A 53 5.16 -4.76 -9.61
N GLY A 54 5.35 -5.14 -8.34
CA GLY A 54 5.06 -4.32 -7.18
C GLY A 54 5.91 -3.06 -7.11
N LEU A 55 7.23 -3.20 -7.30
CA LEU A 55 8.17 -2.07 -7.35
C LEU A 55 7.87 -1.14 -8.52
N THR A 56 7.58 -1.69 -9.70
CA THR A 56 7.22 -0.89 -10.88
C THR A 56 5.93 -0.11 -10.64
N LEU A 57 4.91 -0.75 -10.07
CA LEU A 57 3.64 -0.10 -9.75
C LEU A 57 3.82 1.03 -8.74
N ALA A 58 4.56 0.78 -7.65
CA ALA A 58 4.84 1.80 -6.63
C ALA A 58 5.62 2.98 -7.22
N PHE A 59 6.66 2.72 -8.03
CA PHE A 59 7.44 3.75 -8.69
C PHE A 59 6.58 4.61 -9.63
N LEU A 60 5.77 3.98 -10.50
CA LEU A 60 4.90 4.69 -11.42
C LEU A 60 3.84 5.53 -10.69
N ALA A 61 3.33 5.05 -9.55
CA ALA A 61 2.39 5.78 -8.73
C ALA A 61 3.03 6.98 -8.03
N ILE A 62 4.21 6.79 -7.42
CA ILE A 62 5.00 7.84 -6.76
C ILE A 62 5.35 8.97 -7.74
N ARG A 63 5.71 8.63 -8.99
CA ARG A 63 6.04 9.61 -10.02
C ARG A 63 4.90 10.60 -10.30
N GLU A 64 3.64 10.18 -10.16
CA GLU A 64 2.49 11.05 -10.38
C GLU A 64 2.38 12.16 -9.32
N PHE A 65 2.86 11.93 -8.09
CA PHE A 65 2.90 12.97 -7.04
C PHE A 65 3.92 14.06 -7.35
N GLY A 66 5.09 13.66 -7.87
CA GLY A 66 6.09 14.61 -8.35
C GLY A 66 5.56 15.47 -9.51
N ARG A 67 4.80 14.87 -10.44
CA ARG A 67 4.14 15.58 -11.55
C ARG A 67 3.03 16.52 -11.08
N ALA A 68 2.29 16.12 -10.05
CA ALA A 68 1.22 16.92 -9.47
C ALA A 68 1.71 17.94 -8.44
N HIS A 69 3.02 18.01 -8.17
CA HIS A 69 3.64 18.84 -7.13
C HIS A 69 2.92 18.72 -5.78
N THR A 70 2.67 17.48 -5.38
CA THR A 70 1.95 17.17 -4.13
C THR A 70 2.71 16.15 -3.28
N THR A 71 2.33 16.02 -2.01
CA THR A 71 3.09 15.24 -1.02
C THR A 71 2.62 13.80 -0.91
N LEU A 72 3.57 12.90 -0.66
CA LEU A 72 3.34 11.49 -0.31
C LEU A 72 3.23 11.28 1.20
N ASP A 73 3.56 12.29 2.00
CA ASP A 73 3.51 12.24 3.45
C ASP A 73 2.04 12.22 3.89
N PRO A 74 1.56 11.16 4.59
CA PRO A 74 0.21 11.12 5.15
C PRO A 74 -0.09 12.27 6.12
N HIS A 75 0.96 12.89 6.68
CA HIS A 75 0.87 14.05 7.57
C HIS A 75 1.11 15.39 6.85
N GLY A 76 1.35 15.36 5.54
CA GLY A 76 1.50 16.54 4.72
C GLY A 76 0.18 17.02 4.13
N ALA A 77 0.07 18.33 3.91
CA ALA A 77 -1.05 18.94 3.21
C ALA A 77 -1.02 18.61 1.72
N VAL A 78 -1.97 17.79 1.25
CA VAL A 78 -2.07 17.41 -0.17
C VAL A 78 -2.60 18.58 -0.99
N SER A 79 -1.82 19.12 -1.91
CA SER A 79 -2.17 20.25 -2.79
C SER A 79 -3.04 19.87 -4.00
N ALA A 80 -3.05 18.61 -4.44
CA ALA A 80 -3.75 18.18 -5.65
C ALA A 80 -4.27 16.74 -5.57
N LEU A 81 -5.42 16.47 -6.20
CA LEU A 81 -5.97 15.13 -6.31
C LEU A 81 -5.38 14.38 -7.53
N VAL A 82 -4.55 13.37 -7.26
CA VAL A 82 -3.92 12.54 -8.30
C VAL A 82 -4.89 11.45 -8.78
N THR A 83 -5.22 11.47 -10.08
CA THR A 83 -6.13 10.49 -10.71
C THR A 83 -5.57 9.86 -11.99
N SER A 84 -4.35 10.23 -12.38
CA SER A 84 -3.63 9.77 -13.58
C SER A 84 -2.72 8.57 -13.31
N GLY A 85 -2.21 7.97 -14.39
CA GLY A 85 -1.29 6.83 -14.27
C GLY A 85 -1.95 5.64 -13.56
N PRO A 86 -1.27 4.95 -12.63
CA PRO A 86 -1.86 3.84 -11.87
C PRO A 86 -3.13 4.18 -11.09
N TYR A 87 -3.32 5.47 -10.71
CA TYR A 87 -4.50 5.92 -9.97
C TYR A 87 -5.80 5.81 -10.77
N ARG A 88 -5.76 5.59 -12.09
CA ARG A 88 -6.97 5.30 -12.88
C ARG A 88 -7.58 3.93 -12.62
N PHE A 89 -6.81 3.00 -12.04
CA PHE A 89 -7.21 1.60 -11.85
C PHE A 89 -7.49 1.27 -10.39
N SER A 90 -6.73 1.85 -9.47
CA SER A 90 -6.92 1.71 -8.03
C SER A 90 -6.64 3.05 -7.36
N ARG A 91 -7.39 3.36 -6.31
CA ARG A 91 -7.12 4.56 -5.49
C ARG A 91 -5.87 4.42 -4.62
N ASN A 92 -5.33 3.21 -4.45
CA ASN A 92 -4.22 2.91 -3.54
C ASN A 92 -3.08 2.10 -4.22
N PRO A 93 -2.56 2.54 -5.39
CA PRO A 93 -1.61 1.75 -6.17
C PRO A 93 -0.24 1.61 -5.49
N ILE A 94 0.18 2.59 -4.66
CA ILE A 94 1.43 2.48 -3.88
C ILE A 94 1.33 1.33 -2.88
N TYR A 95 0.23 1.27 -2.11
CA TYR A 95 0.01 0.19 -1.15
C TYR A 95 -0.16 -1.16 -1.82
N LEU A 96 -0.79 -1.21 -2.98
CA LEU A 96 -0.84 -2.42 -3.79
C LEU A 96 0.56 -2.88 -4.21
N GLY A 97 1.43 -1.96 -4.65
CA GLY A 97 2.82 -2.25 -4.96
C GLY A 97 3.60 -2.81 -3.77
N PHE A 98 3.38 -2.26 -2.58
CA PHE A 98 3.97 -2.77 -1.34
C PHE A 98 3.48 -4.18 -0.99
N VAL A 99 2.17 -4.43 -1.06
CA VAL A 99 1.59 -5.77 -0.82
C VAL A 99 2.14 -6.78 -1.82
N CYS A 100 2.19 -6.45 -3.12
CA CYS A 100 2.79 -7.32 -4.13
C CYS A 100 4.25 -7.64 -3.83
N THR A 101 5.04 -6.64 -3.43
CA THR A 101 6.46 -6.83 -3.08
C THR A 101 6.63 -7.70 -1.83
N LEU A 102 5.79 -7.50 -0.80
CA LEU A 102 5.82 -8.25 0.45
C LEU A 102 5.27 -9.67 0.32
N ILE A 103 4.45 -9.96 -0.69
CA ILE A 103 4.11 -11.33 -1.09
C ILE A 103 5.27 -11.95 -1.88
N GLY A 104 5.81 -11.22 -2.86
CA GLY A 104 6.76 -11.75 -3.81
C GLY A 104 8.13 -12.06 -3.23
N LEU A 105 8.65 -11.19 -2.36
CA LEU A 105 10.01 -11.32 -1.82
C LEU A 105 10.18 -12.60 -0.97
N PRO A 106 9.29 -12.92 0.00
CA PRO A 106 9.34 -14.19 0.72
C PRO A 106 9.30 -15.40 -0.22
N LEU A 107 8.39 -15.41 -1.21
CA LEU A 107 8.27 -16.51 -2.16
C LEU A 107 9.55 -16.70 -2.98
N ALA A 108 10.18 -15.61 -3.43
CA ALA A 108 11.46 -15.64 -4.13
C ALA A 108 12.58 -16.20 -3.25
N LEU A 109 12.56 -15.89 -1.94
CA LEU A 109 13.49 -16.41 -0.94
C LEU A 109 13.15 -17.84 -0.47
N GLY A 110 12.05 -18.43 -0.97
CA GLY A 110 11.65 -19.80 -0.63
C GLY A 110 10.85 -19.92 0.66
N THR A 111 10.22 -18.84 1.14
CA THR A 111 9.34 -18.85 2.32
C THR A 111 7.92 -18.39 1.97
N VAL A 112 6.91 -18.98 2.63
CA VAL A 112 5.48 -18.68 2.34
C VAL A 112 4.86 -17.68 3.32
N TRP A 113 5.52 -17.43 4.46
CA TRP A 113 4.89 -16.75 5.59
C TRP A 113 4.51 -15.29 5.30
N GLY A 114 5.32 -14.54 4.54
CA GLY A 114 4.93 -13.18 4.16
C GLY A 114 3.76 -13.16 3.17
N ALA A 115 3.67 -14.13 2.25
CA ALA A 115 2.48 -14.28 1.41
C ALA A 115 1.24 -14.63 2.26
N ALA A 116 1.37 -15.56 3.21
CA ALA A 116 0.29 -15.99 4.09
C ALA A 116 -0.22 -14.88 5.04
N LEU A 117 0.66 -14.00 5.51
CA LEU A 117 0.31 -12.86 6.36
C LEU A 117 -0.23 -11.64 5.58
N SER A 118 -0.14 -11.65 4.25
CA SER A 118 -0.52 -10.51 3.42
C SER A 118 -2.00 -10.10 3.53
N PRO A 119 -3.00 -11.01 3.71
CA PRO A 119 -4.37 -10.60 3.97
C PRO A 119 -4.52 -9.76 5.24
N ILE A 120 -3.78 -10.11 6.31
CA ILE A 120 -3.78 -9.33 7.57
C ILE A 120 -3.20 -7.94 7.34
N LEU A 121 -2.11 -7.84 6.56
CA LEU A 121 -1.53 -6.55 6.17
C LEU A 121 -2.52 -5.70 5.39
N VAL A 122 -3.24 -6.28 4.42
CA VAL A 122 -4.26 -5.57 3.62
C VAL A 122 -5.40 -5.08 4.52
N LEU A 123 -5.87 -5.89 5.47
CA LEU A 123 -6.88 -5.49 6.45
C LEU A 123 -6.38 -4.34 7.35
N GLY A 124 -5.13 -4.42 7.83
CA GLY A 124 -4.49 -3.37 8.62
C GLY A 124 -4.35 -2.07 7.85
N LEU A 125 -3.82 -2.09 6.62
CA LEU A 125 -3.70 -0.92 5.76
C LEU A 125 -5.07 -0.29 5.49
N ASN A 126 -6.09 -1.10 5.21
CA ASN A 126 -7.47 -0.61 5.03
C ASN A 126 -8.00 0.10 6.27
N ALA A 127 -7.90 -0.54 7.43
CA ALA A 127 -8.55 -0.08 8.65
C ALA A 127 -7.80 1.09 9.31
N LEU A 128 -6.48 1.10 9.26
CA LEU A 128 -5.61 1.97 10.07
C LEU A 128 -4.99 3.12 9.27
N VAL A 129 -4.99 3.04 7.94
CA VAL A 129 -4.36 4.04 7.07
C VAL A 129 -5.34 4.55 6.02
N ILE A 130 -5.70 3.69 5.05
CA ILE A 130 -6.41 4.10 3.83
C ILE A 130 -7.74 4.76 4.15
N ARG A 131 -8.51 4.25 5.11
CA ARG A 131 -9.78 4.89 5.52
C ARG A 131 -9.62 6.33 5.96
N TYR A 132 -8.54 6.66 6.68
CA TYR A 132 -8.27 8.01 7.16
C TYR A 132 -7.78 8.92 6.03
N GLU A 133 -6.93 8.42 5.14
CA GLU A 133 -6.50 9.16 3.95
C GLU A 133 -7.69 9.47 3.02
N GLU A 134 -8.56 8.47 2.76
CA GLU A 134 -9.74 8.68 1.92
C GLU A 134 -10.73 9.68 2.57
N ALA A 135 -10.92 9.62 3.89
CA ALA A 135 -11.77 10.57 4.61
C ALA A 135 -11.20 12.00 4.54
N TYR A 136 -9.88 12.15 4.65
CA TYR A 136 -9.21 13.44 4.47
C TYR A 136 -9.37 13.98 3.04
N LEU A 137 -9.15 13.14 2.02
CA LEU A 137 -9.33 13.52 0.62
C LEU A 137 -10.78 13.91 0.30
N GLU A 138 -11.76 13.22 0.89
CA GLU A 138 -13.17 13.54 0.76
C GLU A 138 -13.51 14.90 1.39
N LYS A 139 -13.01 15.18 2.60
CA LYS A 139 -13.15 16.49 3.25
C LYS A 139 -12.48 17.61 2.44
N LYS A 140 -11.29 17.36 1.89
CA LYS A 140 -10.47 18.37 1.20
C LYS A 140 -10.95 18.69 -0.21
N PHE A 141 -11.29 17.67 -1.00
CA PHE A 141 -11.61 17.83 -2.42
C PHE A 141 -13.10 17.64 -2.74
N GLY A 142 -13.93 17.27 -1.76
CA GLY A 142 -15.38 17.20 -1.90
C GLY A 142 -15.85 16.38 -3.10
N GLU A 143 -16.69 16.99 -3.94
CA GLU A 143 -17.27 16.34 -5.13
C GLU A 143 -16.22 15.78 -6.10
N ALA A 144 -15.06 16.43 -6.23
CA ALA A 144 -14.00 15.94 -7.11
C ALA A 144 -13.51 14.56 -6.65
N TYR A 145 -13.32 14.37 -5.35
CA TYR A 145 -12.94 13.07 -4.78
C TYR A 145 -14.09 12.07 -4.86
N THR A 146 -15.33 12.47 -4.54
CA THR A 146 -16.50 11.59 -4.61
C THR A 146 -16.75 11.07 -6.03
N GLY A 147 -16.62 11.93 -7.03
CA GLY A 147 -16.72 11.56 -8.44
C GLY A 147 -15.59 10.63 -8.88
N TYR A 148 -14.38 10.81 -8.36
CA TYR A 148 -13.28 9.87 -8.61
C TYR A 148 -13.52 8.51 -7.92
N ARG A 149 -13.94 8.52 -6.65
CA ARG A 149 -14.25 7.34 -5.85
C ARG A 149 -15.37 6.48 -6.43
N SER A 150 -16.34 7.07 -7.12
CA SER A 150 -17.41 6.30 -7.77
C SER A 150 -16.95 5.54 -9.02
N ARG A 151 -15.87 6.01 -9.66
CA ARG A 151 -15.31 5.40 -10.89
C ARG A 151 -14.16 4.44 -10.61
N VAL A 152 -13.41 4.66 -9.53
CA VAL A 152 -12.19 3.91 -9.24
C VAL A 152 -12.30 3.20 -7.89
N ARG A 153 -12.07 1.89 -7.91
CA ARG A 153 -12.12 1.04 -6.72
C ARG A 153 -10.96 1.35 -5.78
N ARG A 154 -11.13 1.00 -4.49
CA ARG A 154 -10.09 1.17 -3.47
C ARG A 154 -8.84 0.36 -3.81
N TRP A 155 -9.06 -0.92 -4.12
CA TRP A 155 -8.11 -1.90 -4.65
C TRP A 155 -8.53 -2.28 -6.08
N LEU A 156 -7.73 -3.06 -6.81
CA LEU A 156 -8.08 -3.55 -8.16
C LEU A 156 -9.38 -4.37 -8.17
#